data_AF-A0A821T5I1-F1
#
_entry.id   AF-A0A821T5I1-F1
#
_cell.length_a   1.000
_cell.length_b   1.000
_cell.length_c   1.000
_cell.angle_alpha   90.00
_cell.angle_beta   90.00
_cell.angle_gamma   90.00
#
_symmetry.space_group_name_H-M   'P 1'
#
loop_
_entity.id
_entity.type
_entity.pdbx_description
1 polymer ?
#
loop_
_entity_poly.entity_id
_entity_poly.type
_entity_poly.pdbx_seq_one_letter_code
_entity_poly.pdbx_strand_id
1 'polypeptide(L)'
;NGNNWAFGCDFNGNDLSNVQIRGEDCGGLCDKTPGCSHFTWTTWKDGTCWLKTGSVTQDDAIATNDPSMVCGIISTQGPSPSGTSGTTTRYWDCCKPSCSWSGKVSGSNSYVKSCRKDGYSVFDHSNAVSGCEGGEAFTCNNQKPWAINDQLAYGFAAATIPGLSEQDRCCACYKLEFTSDPVKGKTMIVQVTNSGSDVKANLVILYQT
;
A
#
# COMPACT_ATOMS: atom_id res chain seq x y z
N ASN A 1 11.78 -9.62 -25.19
CA ASN A 1 12.47 -10.57 -24.28
C ASN A 1 12.37 -10.04 -22.87
N GLY A 2 11.50 -10.65 -22.06
CA GLY A 2 11.04 -10.13 -20.76
C GLY A 2 12.05 -10.23 -19.61
N ASN A 3 13.25 -9.67 -19.81
CA ASN A 3 14.23 -9.50 -18.74
C ASN A 3 14.08 -8.08 -18.18
N ASN A 4 13.87 -7.94 -16.88
CA ASN A 4 13.68 -6.65 -16.20
C ASN A 4 15.00 -5.91 -15.92
N TRP A 5 16.01 -6.10 -16.77
CA TRP A 5 17.33 -5.51 -16.64
C TRP A 5 18.01 -5.41 -18.01
N ALA A 6 18.95 -4.47 -18.14
CA ALA A 6 19.69 -4.23 -19.37
C ALA A 6 21.13 -3.77 -19.10
N PHE A 7 22.00 -3.94 -20.10
CA PHE A 7 23.33 -3.35 -20.12
C PHE A 7 23.27 -1.91 -20.66
N GLY A 8 24.27 -1.10 -20.30
CA GLY A 8 24.41 0.27 -20.76
C GLY A 8 23.30 1.20 -20.27
N CYS A 9 22.71 0.91 -19.10
CA CYS A 9 21.62 1.72 -18.55
C CYS A 9 21.84 2.13 -17.09
N ASP A 10 21.10 3.15 -16.66
CA ASP A 10 21.13 3.69 -15.31
C ASP A 10 19.76 4.25 -14.89
N PHE A 11 19.55 4.40 -13.59
CA PHE A 11 18.51 5.19 -12.96
C PHE A 11 19.17 6.27 -12.10
N ASN A 12 18.90 7.55 -12.36
CA ASN A 12 19.55 8.62 -11.61
C ASN A 12 18.93 8.80 -10.21
N GLY A 13 19.77 8.78 -9.17
CA GLY A 13 19.39 9.09 -7.80
C GLY A 13 18.67 7.96 -7.07
N ASN A 14 17.90 8.32 -6.03
CA ASN A 14 17.14 7.41 -5.15
C ASN A 14 17.95 6.28 -4.51
N ASP A 15 19.24 6.50 -4.28
CA ASP A 15 20.13 5.53 -3.65
C ASP A 15 19.74 5.25 -2.20
N LEU A 16 19.36 4.00 -1.92
CA LEU A 16 19.20 3.47 -0.57
C LEU A 16 20.56 3.19 0.07
N SER A 17 21.41 2.50 -0.68
CA SER A 17 22.71 2.03 -0.23
C SER A 17 23.55 1.57 -1.42
N ASN A 18 24.83 1.37 -1.19
CA ASN A 18 25.74 0.83 -2.19
C ASN A 18 26.64 -0.24 -1.57
N VAL A 19 27.06 -1.18 -2.39
CA VAL A 19 27.82 -2.36 -1.98
C VAL A 19 28.67 -2.89 -3.12
N GLN A 20 29.91 -3.26 -2.82
CA GLN A 20 30.80 -3.88 -3.79
C GLN A 20 30.40 -5.34 -4.00
N ILE A 21 29.97 -5.67 -5.22
CA ILE A 21 29.52 -6.99 -5.61
C ILE A 21 29.60 -7.11 -7.13
N ARG A 22 29.52 -8.33 -7.67
CA ARG A 22 29.47 -8.55 -9.11
C ARG A 22 28.13 -8.10 -9.70
N GLY A 23 28.14 -7.68 -10.96
CA GLY A 23 26.95 -7.12 -11.62
C GLY A 23 25.78 -8.08 -11.65
N GLU A 24 26.04 -9.37 -11.90
CA GLU A 24 25.04 -10.43 -11.94
C GLU A 24 24.31 -10.65 -10.60
N ASP A 25 24.97 -10.34 -9.48
CA ASP A 25 24.42 -10.53 -8.14
C ASP A 25 23.63 -9.30 -7.65
N CYS A 26 23.80 -8.15 -8.30
CA CYS A 26 23.20 -6.87 -7.89
C CYS A 26 21.66 -6.93 -7.87
N GLY A 27 21.05 -7.55 -8.88
CA GLY A 27 19.60 -7.74 -8.92
C GLY A 27 19.08 -8.65 -7.80
N GLY A 28 19.76 -9.76 -7.55
CA GLY A 28 19.39 -10.68 -6.46
C GLY A 28 19.57 -10.07 -5.07
N LEU A 29 20.53 -9.15 -4.92
CA LEU A 29 20.72 -8.39 -3.69
C LEU A 29 19.61 -7.35 -3.49
N CYS A 30 19.22 -6.63 -4.54
CA CYS A 30 18.10 -5.70 -4.48
C CYS A 30 16.80 -6.43 -4.14
N ASP A 31 16.52 -7.59 -4.74
CA ASP A 31 15.34 -8.40 -4.43
C ASP A 31 15.24 -8.79 -2.94
N LYS A 32 16.39 -9.03 -2.29
CA LYS A 32 16.47 -9.38 -0.88
C LYS A 32 16.52 -8.18 0.06
N THR A 33 16.63 -6.96 -0.48
CA THR A 33 16.80 -5.74 0.32
C THR A 33 15.44 -5.07 0.53
N PRO A 34 14.92 -5.00 1.77
CA PRO A 34 13.66 -4.31 2.04
C PRO A 34 13.69 -2.86 1.54
N GLY A 35 12.71 -2.51 0.71
CA GLY A 35 12.57 -1.18 0.13
C GLY A 35 13.32 -0.95 -1.18
N CYS A 36 14.17 -1.89 -1.63
CA CYS A 36 14.82 -1.81 -2.93
C CYS A 36 13.82 -2.14 -4.03
N SER A 37 13.66 -1.23 -4.99
CA SER A 37 12.76 -1.41 -6.13
C SER A 37 13.51 -1.57 -7.45
N HIS A 38 14.71 -1.00 -7.54
CA HIS A 38 15.56 -1.05 -8.71
C HIS A 38 17.03 -0.88 -8.33
N PHE A 39 17.92 -1.11 -9.28
CA PHE A 39 19.34 -1.04 -9.06
C PHE A 39 20.09 -0.51 -10.28
N THR A 40 21.28 0.02 -10.02
CA THR A 40 22.32 0.26 -11.03
C THR A 40 23.61 -0.38 -10.54
N TRP A 41 24.30 -1.11 -11.40
CA TRP A 41 25.65 -1.57 -11.18
C TRP A 41 26.63 -0.81 -12.08
N THR A 42 27.79 -0.46 -11.51
CA THR A 42 28.85 0.32 -12.17
C THR A 42 30.21 -0.29 -11.89
N THR A 43 31.21 0.03 -12.71
CA THR A 43 32.61 -0.35 -12.50
C THR A 43 33.32 0.45 -11.40
N TRP A 44 32.60 1.34 -10.69
CA TRP A 44 33.16 2.11 -9.60
C TRP A 44 33.71 1.19 -8.51
N LYS A 45 34.98 1.42 -8.12
CA LYS A 45 35.75 0.60 -7.18
C LYS A 45 35.65 -0.91 -7.47
N ASP A 46 36.06 -1.33 -8.66
CA ASP A 46 36.06 -2.74 -9.07
C ASP A 46 34.69 -3.42 -9.07
N GLY A 47 33.60 -2.64 -9.09
CA GLY A 47 32.24 -3.15 -9.17
C GLY A 47 31.40 -2.76 -7.96
N THR A 48 30.46 -1.86 -8.16
CA THR A 48 29.55 -1.39 -7.12
C THR A 48 28.10 -1.43 -7.59
N CYS A 49 27.28 -2.11 -6.79
CA CYS A 49 25.83 -2.14 -6.91
C CYS A 49 25.23 -1.03 -6.07
N TRP A 50 24.45 -0.17 -6.72
CA TRP A 50 23.67 0.91 -6.14
C TRP A 50 22.23 0.45 -6.02
N LEU A 51 21.80 0.17 -4.79
CA LEU A 51 20.44 -0.25 -4.47
C LEU A 51 19.57 1.01 -4.36
N LYS A 52 18.43 1.02 -5.03
CA LYS A 52 17.59 2.22 -5.16
C LYS A 52 16.13 1.95 -4.79
N THR A 53 15.42 3.00 -4.44
CA THR A 53 14.00 2.96 -4.01
C THR A 53 13.11 3.90 -4.79
N GLY A 54 11.80 3.80 -4.57
CA GLY A 54 10.77 4.57 -5.27
C GLY A 54 10.13 3.78 -6.40
N SER A 55 9.24 4.44 -7.14
CA SER A 55 8.48 3.83 -8.23
C SER A 55 9.11 4.22 -9.56
N VAL A 56 9.67 3.25 -10.28
CA VAL A 56 10.24 3.42 -11.61
C VAL A 56 9.72 2.34 -12.54
N THR A 57 9.71 2.64 -13.83
CA THR A 57 9.37 1.75 -14.92
C THR A 57 10.59 1.52 -15.82
N GLN A 58 10.48 0.60 -16.78
CA GLN A 58 11.55 0.40 -17.77
C GLN A 58 11.81 1.66 -18.62
N ASP A 59 10.79 2.50 -18.83
CA ASP A 59 10.90 3.73 -19.62
C ASP A 59 11.69 4.83 -18.90
N ASP A 60 11.84 4.73 -17.58
CA ASP A 60 12.62 5.68 -16.76
C ASP A 60 14.13 5.36 -16.80
N ALA A 61 14.53 4.23 -17.39
CA ALA A 61 15.93 3.86 -17.54
C ALA A 61 16.62 4.77 -18.58
N ILE A 62 17.76 5.32 -18.20
CA ILE A 62 18.55 6.23 -19.04
C ILE A 62 19.67 5.42 -19.71
N ALA A 63 19.85 5.59 -21.01
CA ALA A 63 20.98 5.03 -21.73
C ALA A 63 22.28 5.74 -21.34
N THR A 64 23.34 4.96 -21.10
CA THR A 64 24.66 5.46 -20.75
C THR A 64 25.66 5.15 -21.87
N ASN A 65 26.77 5.89 -21.89
CA ASN A 65 27.87 5.61 -22.82
C ASN A 65 28.79 4.48 -22.32
N ASP A 66 28.54 3.93 -21.13
CA ASP A 66 29.33 2.85 -20.55
C ASP A 66 28.58 1.51 -20.71
N PRO A 67 28.97 0.65 -21.66
CA PRO A 67 28.30 -0.62 -21.89
C PRO A 67 28.46 -1.63 -20.75
N SER A 68 29.37 -1.36 -19.79
CA SER A 68 29.57 -2.23 -18.62
C SER A 68 28.55 -2.00 -17.51
N MET A 69 27.87 -0.85 -17.52
CA MET A 69 26.81 -0.57 -16.54
C MET A 69 25.63 -1.52 -16.74
N VAL A 70 25.00 -1.93 -15.64
CA VAL A 70 23.81 -2.79 -15.67
C VAL A 70 22.77 -2.17 -14.78
N CYS A 71 21.57 -1.93 -15.28
CA CYS A 71 20.46 -1.48 -14.45
C CYS A 71 19.29 -2.45 -14.57
N GLY A 72 18.43 -2.47 -13.57
CA GLY A 72 17.25 -3.31 -13.59
C GLY A 72 16.24 -2.96 -12.51
N ILE A 73 15.01 -3.38 -12.75
CA ILE A 73 13.88 -3.26 -11.83
C ILE A 73 13.59 -4.63 -11.21
N ILE A 74 13.30 -4.67 -9.92
CA ILE A 74 12.95 -5.91 -9.24
C ILE A 74 11.47 -6.19 -9.45
N SER A 75 11.18 -7.25 -10.21
CA SER A 75 9.83 -7.66 -10.62
C SER A 75 8.93 -8.15 -9.49
N THR A 76 9.36 -8.09 -8.22
CA THR A 76 8.44 -8.21 -7.09
C THR A 76 7.56 -6.97 -6.93
N GLN A 77 7.91 -5.87 -7.61
CA GLN A 77 6.92 -5.01 -8.26
C GLN A 77 6.77 -5.49 -9.70
N GLY A 78 5.83 -6.42 -9.94
CA GLY A 78 5.31 -6.59 -11.30
C GLY A 78 4.78 -5.24 -11.82
N PRO A 79 4.29 -5.15 -13.06
CA PRO A 79 3.36 -4.06 -13.36
C PRO A 79 2.35 -4.06 -12.22
N SER A 80 2.34 -2.99 -11.39
CA SER A 80 1.32 -2.79 -10.38
C SER A 80 0.03 -3.02 -11.16
N PRO A 81 -0.75 -4.09 -10.87
CA PRO A 81 -1.84 -4.52 -11.75
C PRO A 81 -2.69 -3.28 -11.91
N SER A 82 -2.68 -2.67 -13.11
CA SER A 82 -2.98 -1.24 -13.29
C SER A 82 -4.03 -0.83 -12.30
N GLY A 83 -3.59 -0.22 -11.19
CA GLY A 83 -4.44 -0.07 -10.02
C GLY A 83 -5.71 0.59 -10.49
N THR A 84 -6.86 0.00 -10.19
CA THR A 84 -8.11 0.61 -10.65
C THR A 84 -8.16 2.00 -10.05
N SER A 85 -8.23 3.02 -10.91
CA SER A 85 -8.27 4.41 -10.44
C SER A 85 -9.51 4.60 -9.58
N GLY A 86 -9.30 5.15 -8.39
CA GLY A 86 -10.34 5.43 -7.43
C GLY A 86 -10.29 6.86 -6.96
N THR A 87 -11.41 7.35 -6.45
CA THR A 87 -11.47 8.62 -5.74
C THR A 87 -11.30 8.35 -4.26
N THR A 88 -10.53 9.20 -3.57
CA THR A 88 -10.47 9.17 -2.11
C THR A 88 -11.22 10.33 -1.49
N THR A 89 -11.90 10.06 -0.38
CA THR A 89 -12.46 11.09 0.52
C THR A 89 -12.02 10.77 1.95
N ARG A 90 -12.46 11.55 2.93
CA ARG A 90 -12.09 11.37 4.34
C ARG A 90 -13.31 11.50 5.25
N TYR A 91 -13.38 10.71 6.32
CA TYR A 91 -14.45 10.78 7.30
C TYR A 91 -14.06 10.20 8.66
N TRP A 92 -14.86 10.50 9.67
CA TRP A 92 -14.90 9.80 10.95
C TRP A 92 -16.24 10.11 11.60
N ASP A 93 -17.16 9.14 11.62
CA ASP A 93 -18.52 9.31 12.15
C ASP A 93 -18.71 8.63 13.53
N CYS A 94 -17.64 8.03 14.06
CA CYS A 94 -17.63 7.20 15.27
C CYS A 94 -18.50 5.94 15.20
N CYS A 95 -19.27 5.72 14.14
CA CYS A 95 -20.22 4.62 14.05
C CYS A 95 -19.50 3.27 14.12
N LYS A 96 -20.21 2.22 14.55
CA LYS A 96 -19.70 0.85 14.42
C LYS A 96 -19.46 0.55 12.93
N PRO A 97 -18.24 0.15 12.51
CA PRO A 97 -17.96 -0.17 11.10
C PRO A 97 -18.79 -1.36 10.62
N SER A 98 -19.23 -1.37 9.36
CA SER A 98 -20.09 -2.44 8.84
C SER A 98 -19.43 -3.83 8.86
N CYS A 99 -18.12 -3.92 8.67
CA CYS A 99 -17.38 -5.19 8.77
C CYS A 99 -17.23 -5.70 10.22
N SER A 100 -17.77 -4.97 11.21
CA SER A 100 -17.85 -5.40 12.61
C SER A 100 -19.06 -6.29 12.89
N TRP A 101 -19.97 -6.45 11.92
CA TRP A 101 -21.10 -7.37 12.01
C TRP A 101 -20.70 -8.80 11.61
N SER A 102 -21.33 -9.80 12.21
CA SER A 102 -21.12 -11.21 11.84
C SER A 102 -21.54 -11.50 10.40
N GLY A 103 -20.83 -12.42 9.74
CA GLY A 103 -21.17 -12.86 8.38
C GLY A 103 -20.80 -11.85 7.29
N LYS A 104 -19.98 -10.85 7.63
CA LYS A 104 -19.48 -9.84 6.69
C LYS A 104 -18.14 -10.15 6.08
N VAL A 105 -17.49 -11.27 6.43
CA VAL A 105 -16.22 -11.71 5.81
C VAL A 105 -16.46 -13.05 5.14
N SER A 106 -16.13 -13.16 3.85
CA SER A 106 -16.35 -14.39 3.09
C SER A 106 -15.59 -15.58 3.70
N GLY A 107 -16.29 -16.69 3.95
CA GLY A 107 -15.70 -17.92 4.49
C GLY A 107 -15.16 -17.83 5.92
N SER A 108 -15.46 -16.77 6.68
CA SER A 108 -14.92 -16.57 8.04
C SER A 108 -15.93 -15.92 8.98
N ASN A 109 -15.88 -16.32 10.26
CA ASN A 109 -16.62 -15.65 11.35
C ASN A 109 -15.85 -14.45 11.93
N SER A 110 -14.77 -14.03 11.28
CA SER A 110 -14.00 -12.86 11.68
C SER A 110 -14.81 -11.58 11.48
N TYR A 111 -14.56 -10.59 12.32
CA TYR A 111 -15.18 -9.28 12.27
C TYR A 111 -14.22 -8.23 12.79
N VAL A 112 -14.37 -7.00 12.32
CA VAL A 112 -13.63 -5.85 12.84
C VAL A 112 -14.07 -5.57 14.28
N LYS A 113 -13.11 -5.38 15.19
CA LYS A 113 -13.43 -5.06 16.58
C LYS A 113 -14.08 -3.69 16.68
N SER A 114 -15.14 -3.59 17.47
CA SER A 114 -15.75 -2.31 17.85
C SER A 114 -15.49 -2.03 19.32
N CYS A 115 -15.63 -0.76 19.72
CA CYS A 115 -15.35 -0.32 21.08
C CYS A 115 -16.59 0.29 21.72
N ARG A 116 -16.59 0.36 23.06
CA ARG A 116 -17.53 1.19 23.82
C ARG A 116 -17.28 2.67 23.52
N LYS A 117 -18.14 3.54 24.07
CA LYS A 117 -18.08 5.00 23.90
C LYS A 117 -16.73 5.64 24.31
N ASP A 118 -15.95 4.98 25.16
CA ASP A 118 -14.60 5.43 25.51
C ASP A 118 -13.59 5.30 24.35
N GLY A 119 -13.91 4.53 23.30
CA GLY A 119 -13.08 4.26 22.14
C GLY A 119 -11.91 3.29 22.41
N TYR A 120 -11.84 2.68 23.60
CA TYR A 120 -10.75 1.79 24.01
C TYR A 120 -11.23 0.42 24.48
N SER A 121 -12.37 0.36 25.19
CA SER A 121 -12.92 -0.89 25.70
C SER A 121 -13.53 -1.69 24.55
N VAL A 122 -12.88 -2.77 24.16
CA VAL A 122 -13.22 -3.58 22.98
C VAL A 122 -14.38 -4.54 23.28
N PHE A 123 -15.32 -4.66 22.33
CA PHE A 123 -16.27 -5.77 22.29
C PHE A 123 -15.62 -7.03 21.71
N ASP A 124 -15.74 -8.14 22.43
CA ASP A 124 -15.30 -9.47 22.02
C ASP A 124 -16.38 -10.26 21.25
N HIS A 125 -17.45 -9.58 20.87
CA HIS A 125 -18.55 -10.09 20.06
C HIS A 125 -18.99 -9.05 19.01
N SER A 126 -19.78 -9.49 18.03
CA SER A 126 -20.18 -8.69 16.86
C SER A 126 -21.62 -8.20 16.88
N ASN A 127 -22.44 -8.59 17.88
CA ASN A 127 -23.87 -8.28 17.96
C ASN A 127 -24.19 -6.96 18.71
N ALA A 128 -23.21 -6.24 19.27
CA ALA A 128 -23.46 -4.94 19.89
C ALA A 128 -24.01 -3.94 18.86
N VAL A 129 -25.10 -3.25 19.19
CA VAL A 129 -25.75 -2.28 18.29
C VAL A 129 -24.89 -1.03 18.12
N SER A 130 -24.85 -0.47 16.91
CA SER A 130 -24.09 0.74 16.63
C SER A 130 -24.60 1.93 17.45
N GLY A 131 -23.70 2.76 17.96
CA GLY A 131 -24.06 4.02 18.62
C GLY A 131 -24.85 4.98 17.71
N CYS A 132 -24.64 4.89 16.39
CA CYS A 132 -25.40 5.65 15.40
C CYS A 132 -26.83 5.13 15.19
N GLU A 133 -27.17 3.99 15.78
CA GLU A 133 -28.50 3.38 15.81
C GLU A 133 -29.06 3.35 17.25
N GLY A 134 -28.48 4.14 18.17
CA GLY A 134 -28.87 4.19 19.58
C GLY A 134 -28.24 3.10 20.47
N GLY A 135 -27.28 2.34 19.94
CA GLY A 135 -26.55 1.30 20.67
C GLY A 135 -25.31 1.79 21.42
N GLU A 136 -24.40 0.85 21.71
CA GLU A 136 -23.20 1.08 22.55
C GLU A 136 -21.87 0.82 21.85
N ALA A 137 -21.89 0.40 20.57
CA ALA A 137 -20.69 0.10 19.79
C ALA A 137 -20.29 1.24 18.85
N PHE A 138 -19.00 1.56 18.86
CA PHE A 138 -18.38 2.65 18.12
C PHE A 138 -17.09 2.15 17.43
N THR A 139 -16.57 2.92 16.48
CA THR A 139 -15.21 2.71 15.95
C THR A 139 -14.18 2.88 17.08
N CYS A 140 -13.17 2.01 17.12
CA CYS A 140 -12.10 2.07 18.11
C CYS A 140 -11.05 3.15 17.78
N ASN A 141 -10.45 3.78 18.81
CA ASN A 141 -9.41 4.81 18.65
C ASN A 141 -8.12 4.29 17.99
N ASN A 142 -7.86 2.98 18.07
CA ASN A 142 -6.73 2.35 17.39
C ASN A 142 -6.99 2.09 15.90
N GLN A 143 -8.19 2.40 15.38
CA GLN A 143 -8.52 2.36 13.95
C GLN A 143 -8.27 3.70 13.23
N LYS A 144 -7.38 4.51 13.78
CA LYS A 144 -6.90 5.75 13.15
C LYS A 144 -5.68 5.47 12.26
N PRO A 145 -5.44 6.28 11.22
CA PRO A 145 -4.23 6.14 10.41
C PRO A 145 -2.96 6.54 11.17
N TRP A 146 -1.82 6.01 10.74
CA TRP A 146 -0.51 6.42 11.24
C TRP A 146 0.55 6.37 10.14
N ALA A 147 1.49 7.32 10.19
CA ALA A 147 2.64 7.33 9.29
C ALA A 147 3.71 6.34 9.80
N ILE A 148 4.32 5.60 8.88
CA ILE A 148 5.54 4.83 9.13
C ILE A 148 6.77 5.71 8.85
N ASN A 149 6.70 6.48 7.77
CA ASN A 149 7.67 7.48 7.36
C ASN A 149 6.99 8.49 6.41
N ASP A 150 7.78 9.38 5.80
CA ASP A 150 7.26 10.43 4.91
C ASP A 150 6.60 9.91 3.63
N GLN A 151 6.84 8.65 3.25
CA GLN A 151 6.36 8.01 2.02
C GLN A 151 5.27 6.95 2.24
N LEU A 152 5.17 6.38 3.44
CA LEU A 152 4.28 5.28 3.76
C LEU A 152 3.45 5.54 5.01
N ALA A 153 2.13 5.34 4.89
CA ALA A 153 1.19 5.29 6.00
C ALA A 153 0.39 3.98 6.01
N TYR A 154 -0.12 3.61 7.18
CA TYR A 154 -1.14 2.58 7.33
C TYR A 154 -2.43 3.20 7.87
N GLY A 155 -3.56 2.54 7.64
CA GLY A 155 -4.80 2.93 8.26
C GLY A 155 -5.99 2.07 7.86
N PHE A 156 -7.16 2.69 7.94
CA PHE A 156 -8.44 2.04 7.76
C PHE A 156 -9.32 2.87 6.83
N ALA A 157 -10.22 2.20 6.13
CA ALA A 157 -11.09 2.85 5.17
C ALA A 157 -12.48 2.21 5.10
N ALA A 158 -13.45 3.01 4.66
CA ALA A 158 -14.64 2.49 4.01
C ALA A 158 -14.38 2.36 2.52
N ALA A 159 -14.91 1.33 1.86
CA ALA A 159 -14.71 1.17 0.42
C ALA A 159 -15.95 0.68 -0.33
N THR A 160 -16.09 1.16 -1.56
CA THR A 160 -17.02 0.66 -2.58
C THR A 160 -16.24 0.40 -3.85
N ILE A 161 -15.99 -0.89 -4.13
CA ILE A 161 -15.19 -1.36 -5.26
C ILE A 161 -16.11 -2.13 -6.22
N PRO A 162 -16.23 -1.71 -7.50
CA PRO A 162 -17.03 -2.38 -8.50
C PRO A 162 -16.62 -3.84 -8.67
N GLY A 163 -17.62 -4.72 -8.77
CA GLY A 163 -17.41 -6.16 -8.92
C GLY A 163 -17.10 -6.90 -7.62
N LEU A 164 -16.93 -6.20 -6.48
CA LEU A 164 -16.71 -6.83 -5.17
C LEU A 164 -17.90 -6.65 -4.25
N SER A 165 -18.38 -7.74 -3.64
CA SER A 165 -19.39 -7.68 -2.59
C SER A 165 -18.79 -7.10 -1.30
N GLU A 166 -19.64 -6.80 -0.31
CA GLU A 166 -19.15 -6.40 1.01
C GLU A 166 -18.31 -7.51 1.66
N GLN A 167 -18.71 -8.76 1.44
CA GLN A 167 -18.01 -9.91 2.01
C GLN A 167 -16.62 -10.12 1.44
N ASP A 168 -16.40 -9.71 0.18
CA ASP A 168 -15.11 -9.84 -0.50
C ASP A 168 -14.12 -8.73 -0.11
N ARG A 169 -14.64 -7.54 0.25
CA ARG A 169 -13.80 -6.39 0.62
C ARG A 169 -13.57 -6.28 2.13
N CYS A 170 -14.51 -6.74 2.95
CA CYS A 170 -14.36 -6.62 4.40
C CYS A 170 -13.11 -7.33 4.90
N CYS A 171 -12.33 -6.61 5.71
CA CYS A 171 -11.04 -7.02 6.26
C CYS A 171 -9.91 -7.18 5.23
N ALA A 172 -10.17 -7.01 3.93
CA ALA A 172 -9.13 -7.00 2.91
C ALA A 172 -8.26 -5.73 3.02
N CYS A 173 -7.00 -5.87 2.61
CA CYS A 173 -6.05 -4.77 2.60
C CYS A 173 -5.75 -4.33 1.16
N TYR A 174 -5.68 -3.01 0.95
CA TYR A 174 -5.36 -2.42 -0.35
C TYR A 174 -4.19 -1.46 -0.20
N LYS A 175 -3.30 -1.47 -1.19
CA LYS A 175 -2.25 -0.47 -1.36
C LYS A 175 -2.81 0.66 -2.22
N LEU A 176 -2.80 1.87 -1.69
CA LEU A 176 -3.17 3.09 -2.39
C LEU A 176 -1.90 3.85 -2.78
N GLU A 177 -1.82 4.24 -4.04
CA GLU A 177 -0.79 5.14 -4.57
C GLU A 177 -1.49 6.44 -4.95
N PHE A 178 -1.16 7.54 -4.27
CA PHE A 178 -1.84 8.80 -4.50
C PHE A 178 -1.35 9.45 -5.80
N THR A 179 -2.28 9.87 -6.64
CA THR A 179 -2.00 10.45 -7.97
C THR A 179 -2.20 11.96 -8.03
N SER A 180 -2.74 12.59 -6.97
CA SER A 180 -3.00 14.02 -6.88
C SER A 180 -2.37 14.66 -5.64
N ASP A 181 -2.13 15.97 -5.72
CA ASP A 181 -1.56 16.76 -4.63
C ASP A 181 -2.48 16.84 -3.41
N PRO A 182 -1.94 17.08 -2.19
CA PRO A 182 -0.53 17.33 -1.85
C PRO A 182 0.29 16.05 -1.57
N VAL A 183 -0.32 14.86 -1.68
CA VAL A 183 0.30 13.58 -1.30
C VAL A 183 0.68 12.71 -2.50
N LYS A 184 0.72 13.31 -3.71
CA LYS A 184 1.07 12.62 -4.94
C LYS A 184 2.38 11.84 -4.79
N GLY A 185 2.39 10.58 -5.23
CA GLY A 185 3.53 9.66 -5.14
C GLY A 185 3.69 8.95 -3.80
N LYS A 186 2.99 9.39 -2.73
CA LYS A 186 2.99 8.69 -1.45
C LYS A 186 2.10 7.44 -1.48
N THR A 187 2.37 6.51 -0.58
CA THR A 187 1.66 5.24 -0.46
C THR A 187 0.92 5.15 0.88
N MET A 188 -0.28 4.57 0.86
CA MET A 188 -1.00 4.19 2.07
C MET A 188 -1.56 2.77 1.96
N ILE A 189 -1.32 1.92 2.95
CA ILE A 189 -1.92 0.59 3.05
C ILE A 189 -3.13 0.68 3.97
N VAL A 190 -4.31 0.36 3.46
CA VAL A 190 -5.56 0.44 4.22
C VAL A 190 -6.23 -0.90 4.36
N GLN A 191 -6.75 -1.20 5.55
CA GLN A 191 -7.73 -2.26 5.75
C GLN A 191 -9.14 -1.71 5.56
N VAL A 192 -9.97 -2.38 4.76
CA VAL A 192 -11.39 -2.01 4.61
C VAL A 192 -12.18 -2.56 5.80
N THR A 193 -12.75 -1.66 6.59
CA THR A 193 -13.53 -1.98 7.79
C THR A 193 -15.01 -1.59 7.68
N ASN A 194 -15.35 -0.83 6.66
CA ASN A 194 -16.71 -0.36 6.42
C ASN A 194 -17.04 -0.36 4.93
N SER A 195 -18.33 -0.38 4.60
CA SER A 195 -18.81 -0.09 3.25
C SER A 195 -19.05 1.40 3.09
N GLY A 196 -18.60 1.99 1.98
CA GLY A 196 -18.92 3.37 1.65
C GLY A 196 -20.40 3.49 1.26
N SER A 197 -21.12 4.45 1.85
CA SER A 197 -22.53 4.72 1.53
C SER A 197 -22.73 5.45 0.20
N ASP A 198 -21.65 5.96 -0.42
CA ASP A 198 -21.71 6.72 -1.67
C ASP A 198 -21.60 5.82 -2.90
N VAL A 199 -22.56 5.95 -3.80
CA VAL A 199 -22.74 5.23 -5.08
C VAL A 199 -21.73 5.60 -6.18
N LYS A 200 -20.63 6.29 -5.84
CA LYS A 200 -19.54 6.50 -6.82
C LYS A 200 -18.71 5.23 -6.91
N ALA A 201 -18.61 4.67 -8.11
CA ALA A 201 -17.75 3.53 -8.40
C ALA A 201 -16.28 3.86 -8.02
N ASN A 202 -15.60 2.92 -7.36
CA ASN A 202 -14.21 3.03 -6.90
C ASN A 202 -13.97 4.17 -5.90
N LEU A 203 -14.77 4.22 -4.84
CA LEU A 203 -14.59 5.17 -3.74
C LEU A 203 -13.90 4.50 -2.54
N VAL A 204 -12.84 5.13 -2.04
CA VAL A 204 -12.17 4.75 -0.79
C VAL A 204 -12.22 5.95 0.17
N ILE A 205 -12.89 5.79 1.31
CA ILE A 205 -13.08 6.84 2.31
C ILE A 205 -12.12 6.58 3.47
N LEU A 206 -11.07 7.39 3.57
CA LEU A 206 -10.03 7.25 4.58
C LEU A 206 -10.51 7.77 5.94
N TYR A 207 -10.14 7.07 7.01
CA TYR A 207 -10.45 7.53 8.36
C TYR A 207 -9.55 8.72 8.72
N GLN A 208 -10.14 9.84 9.14
CA GLN A 208 -9.39 11.03 9.59
C GLN A 208 -9.70 11.32 11.06
N THR A 209 -8.66 11.40 11.90
CA THR A 209 -8.77 11.87 13.29
C THR A 209 -8.17 13.25 13.43
#